data_AF-A0A813PUF6-F1
#
_entry.id   AF-A0A813PUF6-F1
#
_cell.length_a   1.000
_cell.length_b   1.000
_cell.length_c   1.000
_cell.angle_alpha   90.00
_cell.angle_beta   90.00
_cell.angle_gamma   90.00
#
_symmetry.space_group_name_H-M   'P 1'
#
loop_
_entity.id
_entity.type
_entity.pdbx_description
1 polymer ?
#
loop_
_entity_poly.entity_id
_entity_poly.type
_entity_poly.pdbx_seq_one_letter_code
_entity_poly.pdbx_strand_id
1 'polypeptide(L)'
;MLGDLYDLNFDSTQCIFSGYLNLIFIYTLYYGFVTQCFIPTHNILGTVWIIVFMYGLPIFCLLIIYIHITIHIRQQSTNQTLAVKRRQARDFVVIRRIIILNSILFILGVPGMILLVINYVTGNELTLNYRVTWLSFELSMIMLSILVIVMTPQLKIIVISKWKRNRVIPLAAIVENSVQTRIAGTLQ
;
A
#
# COMPACT_ATOMS: atom_id res chain seq x y z
N MET A 1 -24.15 32.88 -21.79
CA MET A 1 -24.04 32.08 -20.54
C MET A 1 -23.64 30.65 -20.88
N LEU A 2 -22.46 30.47 -21.48
CA LEU A 2 -21.90 29.17 -21.88
C LEU A 2 -20.41 29.10 -21.47
N GLY A 3 -20.08 29.73 -20.32
CA GLY A 3 -18.71 30.03 -19.90
C GLY A 3 -18.16 29.16 -18.76
N ASP A 4 -18.98 28.33 -18.10
CA ASP A 4 -18.60 27.67 -16.84
C ASP A 4 -18.57 26.13 -16.92
N LEU A 5 -18.44 25.56 -18.12
CA LEU A 5 -18.31 24.09 -18.29
C LEU A 5 -16.85 23.60 -18.38
N TYR A 6 -15.88 24.46 -18.03
CA TYR A 6 -14.44 24.18 -18.11
C TYR A 6 -13.71 24.18 -16.76
N ASP A 7 -14.36 23.79 -15.67
CA ASP A 7 -13.65 23.58 -14.39
C ASP A 7 -13.91 22.21 -13.73
N LEU A 8 -14.34 21.23 -14.54
CA LEU A 8 -14.03 19.83 -14.25
C LEU A 8 -12.61 19.58 -14.72
N ASN A 9 -11.65 19.90 -13.85
CA ASN A 9 -10.26 19.48 -13.96
C ASN A 9 -10.22 17.95 -13.81
N PHE A 10 -10.62 17.28 -14.89
CA PHE A 10 -10.54 15.85 -15.10
C PHE A 10 -9.05 15.58 -15.28
N ASP A 11 -8.39 15.09 -14.23
CA ASP A 11 -6.98 14.69 -14.21
C ASP A 11 -6.75 13.59 -15.28
N SER A 12 -6.64 14.00 -16.54
CA SER A 12 -6.36 13.17 -17.71
C SER A 12 -5.08 12.36 -17.49
N THR A 13 -4.14 12.91 -16.73
CA THR A 13 -2.91 12.26 -16.28
C THR A 13 -3.15 11.00 -15.45
N GLN A 14 -4.19 10.93 -14.62
CA GLN A 14 -4.49 9.74 -13.80
C GLN A 14 -5.08 8.60 -14.65
N CYS A 15 -5.93 8.91 -15.63
CA CYS A 15 -6.48 7.92 -16.56
C CYS A 15 -5.41 7.41 -17.53
N ILE A 16 -4.52 8.28 -18.01
CA ILE A 16 -3.39 7.89 -18.85
C ILE A 16 -2.43 7.00 -18.06
N PHE A 17 -2.09 7.35 -16.82
CA PHE A 17 -1.20 6.55 -15.97
C PHE A 17 -1.83 5.19 -15.60
N SER A 18 -3.13 5.17 -15.27
CA SER A 18 -3.86 3.93 -15.00
C SER A 18 -3.99 3.04 -16.24
N GLY A 19 -4.19 3.62 -17.42
CA GLY A 19 -4.24 2.91 -18.70
C GLY A 19 -2.88 2.32 -19.06
N TYR A 20 -1.81 3.09 -18.88
CA TYR A 20 -0.44 2.65 -19.14
C TYR A 20 0.00 1.54 -18.18
N LEU A 21 -0.37 1.63 -16.90
CA LEU A 21 -0.15 0.54 -15.93
C LEU A 21 -0.93 -0.72 -16.28
N ASN A 22 -2.19 -0.61 -16.72
CA ASN A 22 -2.97 -1.77 -17.16
C ASN A 22 -2.39 -2.39 -18.44
N LEU A 23 -1.90 -1.57 -19.37
CA LEU A 23 -1.33 -2.05 -20.62
C LEU A 23 0.04 -2.69 -20.41
N ILE A 24 0.88 -2.13 -19.53
CA ILE A 24 2.10 -2.79 -19.04
C ILE A 24 1.73 -4.09 -18.33
N PHE A 25 0.72 -4.10 -17.46
CA PHE A 25 0.29 -5.32 -16.75
C PHE A 25 -0.17 -6.41 -17.71
N ILE A 26 -1.03 -6.08 -18.68
CA ILE A 26 -1.48 -7.02 -19.72
C ILE A 26 -0.31 -7.48 -20.58
N TYR A 27 0.61 -6.58 -20.94
CA TYR A 27 1.79 -6.91 -21.73
C TYR A 27 2.75 -7.83 -20.97
N THR A 28 3.03 -7.56 -19.69
CA THR A 28 3.87 -8.39 -18.82
C THR A 28 3.22 -9.74 -18.55
N LEU A 29 1.90 -9.80 -18.34
CA LEU A 29 1.17 -11.06 -18.26
C LEU A 29 1.23 -11.82 -19.58
N TYR A 30 0.94 -11.17 -20.70
CA TYR A 30 0.97 -11.81 -22.03
C TYR A 30 2.36 -12.35 -22.36
N TYR A 31 3.42 -11.56 -22.15
CA TYR A 31 4.79 -12.01 -22.36
C TYR A 31 5.20 -13.10 -21.37
N GLY A 32 4.85 -12.98 -20.10
CA GLY A 32 5.14 -14.00 -19.08
C GLY A 32 4.39 -15.33 -19.30
N PHE A 33 3.21 -15.29 -19.92
CA PHE A 33 2.43 -16.50 -20.25
C PHE A 33 2.83 -17.14 -21.59
N VAL A 34 3.14 -16.33 -22.62
CA VAL A 34 3.40 -16.80 -23.99
C VAL A 34 4.87 -17.13 -24.21
N THR A 35 5.77 -16.38 -23.58
CA THR A 35 7.21 -16.70 -23.55
C THR A 35 7.53 -17.19 -22.15
N GLN A 36 7.80 -18.48 -22.01
CA GLN A 36 8.15 -19.11 -20.74
C GLN A 36 9.54 -18.64 -20.24
N CYS A 37 9.73 -17.34 -20.04
CA CYS A 37 10.85 -16.76 -19.30
C CYS A 37 10.62 -16.99 -17.80
N PHE A 38 10.54 -18.26 -17.40
CA PHE A 38 10.66 -18.63 -16.01
C PHE A 38 12.12 -18.44 -15.61
N ILE A 39 12.34 -17.85 -14.43
CA ILE A 39 13.66 -17.90 -13.80
C ILE A 39 13.94 -19.39 -13.58
N PRO A 40 14.99 -19.97 -14.18
CA PRO A 40 15.27 -21.39 -14.02
C PRO A 40 15.51 -21.68 -12.54
N THR A 41 14.61 -22.47 -11.94
CA THR A 41 14.64 -22.76 -10.50
C THR A 41 15.75 -23.75 -10.11
N HIS A 42 16.51 -24.24 -11.10
CA HIS A 42 17.60 -25.19 -10.91
C HIS A 42 18.77 -24.66 -10.07
N ASN A 43 19.01 -23.33 -10.03
CA ASN A 43 20.10 -22.77 -9.24
C ASN A 43 19.63 -22.36 -7.82
N ILE A 44 19.56 -23.36 -6.94
CA ILE A 44 19.11 -23.24 -5.54
C ILE A 44 19.91 -22.16 -4.79
N LEU A 45 21.23 -22.12 -5.03
CA LEU A 45 22.11 -21.14 -4.40
C LEU A 45 21.69 -19.73 -4.79
N GLY A 46 21.37 -19.50 -6.06
CA GLY A 46 20.88 -18.21 -6.56
C GLY A 46 19.56 -17.82 -5.89
N THR A 47 18.59 -18.73 -5.83
CA THR A 47 17.29 -18.47 -5.20
C THR A 47 17.42 -18.16 -3.71
N VAL A 48 18.20 -18.94 -2.96
CA VAL A 48 18.46 -18.71 -1.53
C VAL A 48 19.19 -17.38 -1.32
N TRP A 49 20.16 -17.05 -2.16
CA TRP A 49 20.84 -15.75 -2.11
C TRP A 49 19.88 -14.59 -2.30
N ILE A 50 19.00 -14.65 -3.31
CA ILE A 50 18.00 -13.62 -3.54
C ILE A 50 17.09 -13.49 -2.32
N ILE A 51 16.62 -14.60 -1.75
CA ILE A 51 15.76 -14.57 -0.56
C ILE A 51 16.46 -13.88 0.62
N VAL A 52 17.70 -14.28 0.90
CA VAL A 52 18.47 -13.73 2.04
C VAL A 52 18.75 -12.24 1.85
N PHE A 53 19.13 -11.80 0.64
CA PHE A 53 19.47 -10.41 0.40
C PHE A 53 18.24 -9.51 0.21
N MET A 54 17.19 -9.98 -0.46
CA MET A 54 15.98 -9.19 -0.67
C MET A 54 15.09 -9.11 0.56
N TYR A 55 15.03 -10.16 1.39
CA TYR A 55 14.14 -10.17 2.57
C TYR A 55 14.93 -10.12 3.88
N GLY A 56 16.00 -10.90 4.01
CA GLY A 56 16.78 -10.97 5.24
C GLY A 56 17.53 -9.68 5.56
N LEU A 57 18.27 -9.13 4.58
CA LEU A 57 19.06 -7.90 4.75
C LEU A 57 18.21 -6.70 5.19
N PRO A 58 17.08 -6.33 4.55
CA PRO A 58 16.30 -5.19 4.99
C PRO A 58 15.69 -5.38 6.38
N ILE A 59 15.25 -6.60 6.73
CA ILE A 59 14.74 -6.90 8.08
C ILE A 59 15.87 -6.74 9.11
N PHE A 60 17.06 -7.25 8.81
CA PHE A 60 18.21 -7.13 9.69
C PHE A 60 18.64 -5.68 9.90
N CYS A 61 18.72 -4.88 8.82
CA CYS A 61 18.99 -3.45 8.90
C CYS A 61 17.94 -2.71 9.76
N LEU A 62 16.65 -3.01 9.58
CA LEU A 62 15.58 -2.42 10.38
C LEU A 62 15.68 -2.79 11.86
N LEU A 63 16.05 -4.03 12.19
CA LEU A 63 16.27 -4.46 13.56
C LEU A 63 17.44 -3.72 14.21
N ILE A 64 18.55 -3.56 13.50
CA ILE A 64 19.71 -2.78 13.97
C ILE A 64 19.29 -1.35 14.27
N ILE A 65 18.61 -0.69 13.33
CA ILE A 65 18.12 0.69 13.50
C ILE A 65 17.21 0.78 14.73
N TYR A 66 16.29 -0.18 14.90
CA TYR A 66 15.38 -0.23 16.04
C TYR A 66 16.11 -0.39 17.38
N ILE A 67 17.09 -1.29 17.44
CA ILE A 67 17.92 -1.51 18.64
C ILE A 67 18.71 -0.24 18.98
N HIS A 68 19.38 0.36 18.00
CA HIS A 68 20.14 1.60 18.18
C HIS A 68 19.28 2.73 18.73
N ILE A 69 18.08 2.93 18.17
CA ILE A 69 17.16 3.96 18.63
C ILE A 69 16.67 3.68 20.05
N THR A 70 16.37 2.41 20.36
CA THR A 70 15.94 2.02 21.71
C THR A 70 17.03 2.27 22.76
N ILE A 71 18.28 1.92 22.44
CA ILE A 71 19.43 2.17 23.31
C ILE A 71 19.64 3.67 23.50
N HIS A 72 19.61 4.45 22.42
CA HIS A 72 19.82 5.89 22.46
C HIS A 72 18.76 6.62 23.29
N ILE A 73 17.49 6.22 23.17
CA ILE A 73 16.39 6.76 23.97
C ILE A 73 16.59 6.43 25.46
N ARG A 74 17.01 5.21 25.80
CA ARG A 74 17.26 4.82 27.19
C ARG A 74 18.38 5.66 27.81
N GLN A 75 19.49 5.83 27.09
CA GLN A 75 20.65 6.58 27.55
C GLN A 75 20.36 8.09 27.72
N GLN A 76 19.53 8.67 26.85
CA GLN A 76 19.22 10.10 26.90
C GLN A 76 18.01 10.45 27.78
N SER A 77 17.31 9.47 28.39
CA SER A 77 16.03 9.71 29.09
C SER A 77 16.12 10.66 30.30
N THR A 78 17.30 10.90 30.86
CA THR A 78 17.48 11.71 32.08
C THR A 78 17.66 13.22 31.83
N ASN A 79 18.18 13.65 30.67
CA ASN A 79 18.56 15.06 30.42
C ASN A 79 17.97 15.68 29.15
N GLN A 80 16.96 15.08 28.54
CA GLN A 80 16.36 15.60 27.31
C GLN A 80 15.30 16.69 27.56
N THR A 81 15.29 17.68 26.67
CA THR A 81 14.22 18.67 26.60
C THR A 81 12.91 18.04 26.12
N LEU A 82 11.76 18.58 26.56
CA LEU A 82 10.42 18.12 26.17
C LEU A 82 10.21 18.09 24.65
N ALA A 83 10.88 19.01 23.91
CA ALA A 83 10.82 19.08 22.45
C ALA A 83 11.48 17.85 21.78
N VAL A 84 12.65 17.42 22.27
CA VAL A 84 13.36 16.23 21.76
C VAL A 84 12.56 14.96 22.04
N LYS A 85 11.99 14.84 23.25
CA LYS A 85 11.15 13.70 23.65
C LYS A 85 9.93 13.53 22.74
N ARG A 86 9.27 14.64 22.35
CA ARG A 86 8.15 14.61 21.38
C ARG A 86 8.59 14.16 19.99
N ARG A 87 9.76 14.60 19.51
CA ARG A 87 10.31 14.16 18.22
C ARG A 87 10.60 12.67 18.21
N GLN A 88 11.27 12.15 19.25
CA GLN A 88 11.58 10.73 19.38
C GLN A 88 10.32 9.85 19.49
N ALA A 89 9.30 10.30 20.21
CA ALA A 89 8.03 9.57 20.30
C ALA A 89 7.35 9.41 18.92
N ARG A 90 7.40 10.46 18.08
CA ARG A 90 6.90 10.40 16.71
C ARG A 90 7.72 9.42 15.86
N ASP A 91 9.04 9.48 15.94
CA ASP A 91 9.93 8.61 15.15
C ASP A 91 9.74 7.13 15.55
N PHE A 92 9.54 6.85 16.84
CA PHE A 92 9.24 5.50 17.34
C PHE A 92 7.91 4.97 16.79
N VAL A 93 6.87 5.81 16.70
CA VAL A 93 5.59 5.44 16.09
C VAL A 93 5.77 5.10 14.61
N VAL A 94 6.60 5.86 13.88
CA VAL A 94 6.89 5.58 12.46
C VAL A 94 7.63 4.26 12.31
N ILE A 95 8.67 4.01 13.09
CA ILE A 95 9.45 2.77 13.02
C ILE A 95 8.59 1.56 13.38
N ARG A 96 7.77 1.66 14.44
CA ARG A 96 6.82 0.60 14.81
C ARG A 96 5.88 0.25 13.66
N ARG A 97 5.41 1.25 12.91
CA ARG A 97 4.57 1.02 11.71
C ARG A 97 5.34 0.32 10.60
N ILE A 98 6.59 0.71 10.34
CA ILE A 98 7.46 0.06 9.34
C ILE A 98 7.70 -1.40 9.70
N ILE A 99 7.94 -1.71 10.99
CA ILE A 99 8.12 -3.08 11.46
C ILE A 99 6.83 -3.89 11.24
N ILE A 100 5.67 -3.37 11.64
CA ILE A 100 4.38 -4.05 11.44
C ILE A 100 4.12 -4.31 9.95
N LEU A 101 4.36 -3.31 9.09
CA LEU A 101 4.24 -3.45 7.63
C LEU A 101 5.13 -4.57 7.09
N ASN A 102 6.41 -4.59 7.46
CA ASN A 102 7.35 -5.62 7.02
C ASN A 102 6.96 -7.02 7.54
N SER A 103 6.51 -7.12 8.80
CA SER A 103 6.05 -8.39 9.37
C SER A 103 4.84 -8.95 8.62
N ILE A 104 3.86 -8.12 8.26
CA ILE A 104 2.70 -8.55 7.47
C ILE A 104 3.14 -9.02 6.08
N LEU A 105 4.04 -8.27 5.43
CA LEU A 105 4.56 -8.62 4.11
C LEU A 105 5.31 -9.96 4.13
N PHE A 106 6.08 -10.20 5.19
CA PHE A 106 6.79 -11.47 5.40
C PHE A 106 5.82 -12.63 5.55
N ILE A 107 4.78 -12.50 6.40
CA ILE A 107 3.75 -13.53 6.60
C ILE A 107 3.03 -13.85 5.28
N LEU A 108 2.75 -12.84 4.46
CA LEU A 108 2.11 -13.04 3.15
C LEU A 108 3.03 -13.75 2.14
N GLY A 109 4.34 -13.58 2.27
CA GLY A 109 5.34 -14.27 1.44
C GLY A 109 5.55 -15.74 1.80
N VAL A 110 5.26 -16.13 3.06
CA VAL A 110 5.50 -17.51 3.55
C VAL A 110 4.84 -18.61 2.71
N PRO A 111 3.56 -18.51 2.30
CA PRO A 111 2.93 -19.53 1.45
C PRO A 111 3.68 -19.78 0.13
N GLY A 112 4.18 -18.73 -0.53
CA GLY A 112 4.97 -18.86 -1.75
C GLY A 112 6.31 -19.55 -1.50
N MET A 113 6.95 -19.24 -0.37
CA MET A 113 8.19 -19.90 0.05
C MET A 113 7.98 -21.39 0.35
N ILE A 114 6.88 -21.76 0.99
CA ILE A 114 6.53 -23.16 1.27
C ILE A 114 6.33 -23.93 -0.04
N LEU A 115 5.59 -23.37 -1.00
CA LEU A 115 5.39 -24.01 -2.30
C LEU A 115 6.69 -24.14 -3.10
N LEU A 116 7.60 -23.17 -2.99
CA LEU A 116 8.93 -23.24 -3.58
C LEU A 116 9.75 -24.39 -2.96
N VAL A 117 9.72 -24.55 -1.63
CA VAL A 117 10.38 -25.67 -0.94
C VAL A 117 9.78 -27.01 -1.37
N ILE A 118 8.46 -27.11 -1.50
CA ILE A 118 7.80 -28.34 -1.97
C ILE A 118 8.21 -28.68 -3.40
N ASN A 119 8.24 -27.68 -4.30
CA ASN A 119 8.72 -27.85 -5.67
C ASN A 119 10.16 -28.37 -5.68
N TYR A 120 11.01 -27.79 -4.84
CA TYR A 120 12.40 -28.21 -4.71
C TYR A 120 12.55 -29.67 -4.25
N VAL A 121 11.82 -30.08 -3.22
CA VAL A 121 11.88 -31.45 -2.68
C VAL A 121 11.32 -32.46 -3.69
N THR A 122 10.27 -32.10 -4.42
CA THR A 122 9.59 -33.00 -5.35
C THR A 122 10.29 -33.07 -6.72
N GLY A 123 11.08 -32.06 -7.08
CA GLY A 123 11.71 -31.94 -8.40
C GLY A 123 10.73 -31.69 -9.55
N ASN A 124 9.45 -31.45 -9.25
CA ASN A 124 8.37 -31.29 -10.23
C ASN A 124 7.87 -29.85 -10.24
N GLU A 125 8.10 -29.15 -11.34
CA GLU A 125 7.63 -27.78 -11.55
C GLU A 125 6.11 -27.73 -11.67
N LEU A 126 5.44 -27.49 -10.54
CA LEU A 126 3.99 -27.29 -10.51
C LEU A 126 3.66 -25.91 -11.09
N THR A 127 2.97 -25.87 -12.23
CA THR A 127 2.42 -24.63 -12.83
C THR A 127 1.55 -23.82 -11.86
N LEU A 128 0.94 -24.48 -10.86
CA LEU A 128 0.19 -23.83 -9.78
C LEU A 128 1.06 -22.93 -8.91
N ASN A 129 2.33 -23.28 -8.68
CA ASN A 129 3.25 -22.54 -7.81
C ASN A 129 3.46 -21.11 -8.31
N TYR A 130 3.67 -20.95 -9.62
CA TYR A 130 3.82 -19.64 -10.25
C TYR A 130 2.56 -18.78 -10.08
N ARG A 131 1.37 -19.36 -10.24
CA ARG A 131 0.09 -18.64 -10.09
C ARG A 131 -0.13 -18.18 -8.65
N VAL A 132 0.14 -19.04 -7.68
CA VAL A 132 -0.02 -18.71 -6.26
C VAL A 132 1.00 -17.64 -5.83
N THR A 133 2.26 -17.78 -6.26
CA THR A 133 3.31 -16.80 -5.97
C THR A 133 2.99 -15.44 -6.56
N TRP A 134 2.54 -15.41 -7.83
CA TRP A 134 2.10 -14.18 -8.49
C TRP A 134 0.91 -13.52 -7.76
N LEU A 135 -0.11 -14.31 -7.43
CA LEU A 135 -1.28 -13.80 -6.73
C LEU A 135 -0.93 -13.28 -5.32
N SER A 136 0.01 -13.94 -4.62
CA SER A 136 0.50 -13.46 -3.34
C SER A 136 1.25 -12.12 -3.46
N PHE A 137 2.03 -11.96 -4.53
CA PHE A 137 2.72 -10.70 -4.83
C PHE A 137 1.72 -9.55 -5.06
N GLU A 138 0.71 -9.76 -5.91
CA GLU A 138 -0.35 -8.76 -6.16
C GLU A 138 -1.10 -8.40 -4.87
N LEU A 139 -1.49 -9.41 -4.09
CA LEU A 139 -2.16 -9.20 -2.82
C LEU A 139 -1.29 -8.39 -1.84
N SER A 140 0.02 -8.63 -1.83
CA SER A 140 0.97 -7.89 -1.00
C SER A 140 1.05 -6.40 -1.37
N MET A 141 1.01 -6.07 -2.66
CA MET A 141 1.04 -4.70 -3.16
C MET A 141 -0.23 -3.93 -2.82
N ILE A 142 -1.39 -4.57 -2.98
CA ILE A 142 -2.69 -4.00 -2.60
C ILE A 142 -2.73 -3.76 -1.09
N MET A 143 -2.35 -4.76 -0.29
CA MET A 143 -2.36 -4.68 1.16
C MET A 143 -1.40 -3.60 1.67
N LEU A 144 -0.21 -3.48 1.08
CA LEU A 144 0.75 -2.44 1.41
C LEU A 144 0.20 -1.04 1.11
N SER A 145 -0.46 -0.87 -0.04
CA SER A 145 -1.11 0.39 -0.41
C SER A 145 -2.18 0.81 0.60
N ILE A 146 -3.03 -0.14 1.01
CA ILE A 146 -4.07 0.08 2.03
C ILE A 146 -3.44 0.42 3.38
N LEU A 147 -2.44 -0.35 3.82
CA LEU A 147 -1.79 -0.14 5.11
C LEU A 147 -1.06 1.21 5.17
N VAL A 148 -0.42 1.66 4.09
CA VAL A 148 0.21 2.99 4.01
C VAL A 148 -0.83 4.09 4.21
N ILE A 149 -1.99 3.98 3.57
CA ILE A 149 -3.10 4.95 3.74
C ILE A 149 -3.62 4.94 5.18
N VAL A 150 -3.82 3.77 5.79
CA VAL A 150 -4.34 3.63 7.15
C VAL A 150 -3.33 4.14 8.19
N MET A 151 -2.05 3.82 8.01
CA MET A 151 -0.99 4.14 8.97
C MET A 151 -0.52 5.58 8.87
N THR A 152 -0.68 6.24 7.72
CA THR A 152 -0.23 7.63 7.52
C THR A 152 -1.39 8.61 7.79
N PRO A 153 -1.39 9.34 8.91
CA PRO A 153 -2.54 10.17 9.29
C PRO A 153 -2.82 11.30 8.29
N GLN A 154 -1.78 11.85 7.66
CA GLN A 154 -1.92 12.89 6.64
C GLN A 154 -2.66 12.35 5.41
N LEU A 155 -2.27 11.17 4.93
CA LEU A 155 -2.94 10.48 3.82
C LEU A 155 -4.38 10.14 4.16
N LYS A 156 -4.62 9.60 5.37
CA LYS A 156 -5.96 9.29 5.85
C LYS A 156 -6.89 10.51 5.81
N ILE A 157 -6.41 11.68 6.23
CA ILE A 157 -7.20 12.92 6.20
C ILE A 157 -7.53 13.33 4.76
N ILE A 158 -6.57 13.26 3.84
CA ILE A 158 -6.76 13.57 2.42
C ILE A 158 -7.78 12.61 1.78
N VAL A 159 -7.65 11.31 2.04
CA VAL A 159 -8.57 10.30 1.49
C VAL A 159 -9.97 10.47 2.04
N ILE A 160 -10.12 10.66 3.36
CA ILE A 160 -11.43 10.89 3.98
C ILE A 160 -12.06 12.19 3.49
N SER A 161 -11.30 13.26 3.33
CA SER A 161 -11.83 14.55 2.87
C SER A 161 -12.30 14.46 1.42
N LYS A 162 -11.55 13.79 0.54
CA LYS A 162 -11.93 13.54 -0.86
C LYS A 162 -13.16 12.62 -0.95
N TRP A 163 -13.21 11.57 -0.13
CA TRP A 163 -14.36 10.65 -0.06
C TRP A 163 -15.64 11.33 0.43
N LYS A 164 -15.54 12.20 1.46
CA LYS A 164 -16.68 13.00 1.94
C LYS A 164 -17.13 14.03 0.90
N ARG A 165 -16.20 14.66 0.16
CA ARG A 165 -16.52 15.62 -0.90
C ARG A 165 -17.21 14.97 -2.10
N ASN A 166 -16.95 13.69 -2.39
CA ASN A 166 -17.72 12.95 -3.41
C ASN A 166 -19.12 12.50 -2.94
N ARG A 167 -19.47 12.69 -1.66
CA ARG A 167 -20.81 12.48 -1.12
C ARG A 167 -21.60 13.79 -1.00
N VAL A 168 -21.38 14.77 -1.89
CA VAL A 168 -22.24 15.96 -1.92
C VAL A 168 -23.66 15.51 -2.24
N ILE A 169 -24.56 15.80 -1.29
CA ILE A 169 -26.00 15.55 -1.31
C ILE A 169 -26.56 16.04 -2.65
N PRO A 170 -27.41 15.27 -3.36
CA PRO A 170 -28.01 15.76 -4.59
C PRO A 170 -28.73 17.07 -4.31
N LEU A 171 -28.39 18.11 -5.08
CA LEU A 171 -28.94 19.47 -4.96
C LEU A 171 -30.48 19.48 -4.93
N ALA A 172 -31.11 18.46 -5.51
CA ALA A 172 -32.55 18.20 -5.46
C ALA A 172 -33.12 18.21 -4.03
N ALA A 173 -32.44 17.62 -3.05
CA ALA A 173 -32.92 17.56 -1.67
C ALA A 173 -32.79 18.92 -0.92
N ILE A 174 -31.92 19.82 -1.39
CA ILE A 174 -31.77 21.17 -0.82
C ILE A 174 -32.83 22.11 -1.43
N VAL A 175 -33.08 21.98 -2.74
CA VAL A 175 -34.10 22.78 -3.42
C VAL A 175 -35.51 22.44 -2.92
N GLU A 176 -35.85 21.16 -2.75
CA GLU A 176 -37.18 20.74 -2.30
C GLU A 176 -37.50 21.24 -0.88
N ASN A 177 -36.53 21.17 0.04
CA ASN A 177 -36.68 21.74 1.40
C ASN A 177 -36.82 23.26 1.40
N SER A 178 -36.09 23.97 0.53
CA SER A 178 -36.20 25.43 0.41
C SER A 178 -37.56 25.89 -0.13
N VAL A 179 -38.16 25.10 -1.03
CA VAL A 179 -39.50 25.35 -1.58
C VAL A 179 -40.58 25.09 -0.53
N GLN A 180 -40.47 24.00 0.25
CA GLN A 180 -41.41 23.73 1.35
C GLN A 180 -41.39 24.80 2.45
N THR A 181 -40.21 25.31 2.83
CA THR A 181 -40.12 26.42 3.81
C THR A 181 -40.69 27.74 3.30
N ARG A 182 -40.65 27.98 1.97
CA ARG A 182 -41.25 29.18 1.38
C ARG A 182 -42.77 29.14 1.37
N ILE A 183 -43.35 27.97 1.08
CA ILE A 183 -44.80 27.79 1.01
C ILE A 183 -45.44 27.88 2.42
N ALA A 184 -44.74 27.41 3.45
CA ALA A 184 -45.21 27.51 4.84
C ALA A 184 -45.24 28.96 5.39
N GLY A 185 -44.42 29.87 4.84
CA GLY A 185 -44.37 31.28 5.25
C GLY A 185 -45.40 32.19 4.59
N THR A 186 -46.08 31.74 3.51
CA THR A 186 -47.10 32.54 2.80
C THR A 186 -48.54 32.25 3.22
N LEU A 187 -48.75 31.40 4.24
CA LEU A 187 -50.07 31.05 4.78
C LEU A 187 -50.37 31.67 6.15
N GLN A 188 -49.57 32.66 6.59
CA GLN A 188 -49.87 33.55 7.73
C GLN A 188 -50.17 34.95 7.22
#